data_AF-D1PFM9-F1
#
_entry.id   AF-D1PFM9-F1
#
_cell.length_a   1.000
_cell.length_b   1.000
_cell.length_c   1.000
_cell.angle_alpha   90.00
_cell.angle_beta   90.00
_cell.angle_gamma   90.00
#
_symmetry.space_group_name_H-M   'P 1'
#
loop_
_entity.id
_entity.type
_entity.pdbx_description
1 polymer ?
#
loop_
_entity_poly.entity_id
_entity_poly.type
_entity_poly.pdbx_seq_one_letter_code
_entity_poly.pdbx_strand_id
1 'polypeptide(L)'
;MKVRLYHDERVSAKDAPDAWSIYCPYPKKYQRVTGIKGVYLGCKPTDEGMIRCCWEFMEVGQKVSLGKRMALSSTPKAFQVAFRKIERVYQHACKVDTLEAWGKFQRV
;
A
#
# COMPACT_ATOMS: atom_id res chain seq x y z
N MET A 1 0.93 -13.09 1.21
CA MET A 1 0.07 -12.26 0.34
C MET A 1 0.93 -11.19 -0.31
N LYS A 2 0.54 -10.67 -1.49
CA LYS A 2 1.38 -9.77 -2.28
C LYS A 2 0.90 -8.31 -2.16
N VAL A 3 1.82 -7.42 -1.77
CA VAL A 3 1.61 -5.96 -1.82
C VAL A 3 1.59 -5.52 -3.27
N ARG A 4 0.73 -4.55 -3.60
CA ARG A 4 0.51 -4.12 -4.99
C ARG A 4 0.73 -2.63 -5.12
N LEU A 5 1.28 -2.22 -6.26
CA LEU A 5 1.46 -0.82 -6.61
C LEU A 5 0.43 -0.44 -7.67
N TYR A 6 -0.16 0.74 -7.51
CA TYR A 6 -1.11 1.30 -8.46
C TYR A 6 -0.75 2.77 -8.77
N HIS A 7 -1.17 3.23 -9.96
CA HIS A 7 -1.04 4.61 -10.42
C HIS A 7 -2.34 5.04 -11.09
N ASP A 8 -2.96 6.11 -10.61
CA ASP A 8 -4.11 6.74 -11.25
C ASP A 8 -3.65 7.78 -12.28
N GLU A 9 -3.59 7.36 -13.54
CA GLU A 9 -3.20 8.18 -14.68
C GLU A 9 -4.26 9.24 -15.06
N ARG A 10 -5.46 9.20 -14.44
CA ARG A 10 -6.55 10.16 -14.72
C ARG A 10 -6.38 11.49 -13.98
N VAL A 11 -5.56 11.51 -12.93
CA VAL A 11 -5.28 12.74 -12.19
C VAL A 11 -4.01 13.35 -12.77
N SER A 12 -4.03 14.65 -13.12
CA SER A 12 -2.82 15.35 -13.52
C SER A 12 -1.79 15.17 -12.39
N ALA A 13 -0.68 14.47 -12.67
CA ALA A 13 0.37 14.16 -11.69
C ALA A 13 0.98 15.40 -11.00
N LYS A 14 0.62 16.60 -11.48
CA LYS A 14 0.99 17.90 -10.90
C LYS A 14 0.17 18.25 -9.66
N ASP A 15 -1.07 17.75 -9.54
CA ASP A 15 -2.05 18.22 -8.54
C ASP A 15 -2.41 17.17 -7.47
N ALA A 16 -2.02 15.90 -7.65
CA ALA A 16 -2.32 14.81 -6.70
C ALA A 16 -1.04 14.15 -6.12
N PRO A 17 -0.61 14.51 -4.90
CA PRO A 17 0.49 13.85 -4.20
C PRO A 17 0.21 12.36 -3.85
N ASP A 18 -1.00 11.87 -4.13
CA ASP A 18 -1.55 10.55 -3.87
C ASP A 18 -1.91 9.76 -5.15
N ALA A 19 -1.52 10.23 -6.33
CA ALA A 19 -1.77 9.53 -7.60
C ALA A 19 -1.20 8.10 -7.64
N TRP A 20 -0.23 7.77 -6.77
CA TRP A 20 0.23 6.39 -6.59
C TRP A 20 -0.26 5.80 -5.28
N SER A 21 -0.56 4.51 -5.29
CA SER A 21 -1.06 3.80 -4.12
C SER A 21 -0.33 2.47 -3.90
N ILE A 22 0.19 2.26 -2.69
CA ILE A 22 0.70 0.95 -2.24
C ILE A 22 -0.41 0.25 -1.48
N TYR A 23 -0.92 -0.84 -2.02
CA TYR A 23 -2.04 -1.60 -1.43
C TYR A 23 -1.57 -2.89 -0.74
N CYS A 24 -1.95 -3.01 0.53
CA CYS A 24 -1.71 -4.14 1.42
C CYS A 24 -3.05 -4.84 1.74
N PRO A 25 -3.37 -5.99 1.11
CA PRO A 25 -4.64 -6.68 1.35
C PRO A 25 -4.69 -7.26 2.77
N TYR A 26 -5.86 -7.31 3.40
CA TYR A 26 -5.99 -8.01 4.68
C TYR A 26 -6.20 -9.52 4.45
N PRO A 27 -5.68 -10.40 5.33
CA PRO A 27 -6.07 -11.80 5.36
C PRO A 27 -7.59 -11.97 5.43
N LYS A 28 -8.17 -12.92 4.68
CA LYS A 28 -9.63 -13.14 4.61
C LYS A 28 -10.29 -13.27 5.99
N LYS A 29 -9.60 -13.90 6.96
CA LYS A 29 -10.10 -14.04 8.33
C LYS A 29 -10.34 -12.69 9.01
N TYR A 30 -9.50 -11.68 8.74
CA TYR A 30 -9.68 -10.34 9.28
C TYR A 30 -10.74 -9.57 8.52
N GLN A 31 -10.82 -9.71 7.19
CA GLN A 31 -11.87 -9.06 6.41
C GLN A 31 -13.28 -9.41 6.90
N ARG A 32 -13.51 -10.66 7.34
CA ARG A 32 -14.80 -11.11 7.88
C ARG A 32 -15.16 -10.46 9.21
N VAL A 33 -14.14 -10.14 10.03
CA VAL A 33 -14.33 -9.58 11.37
C VAL A 33 -14.40 -8.06 11.32
N THR A 34 -13.54 -7.43 10.52
CA THR A 34 -13.40 -5.97 10.50
C THR A 34 -14.20 -5.29 9.40
N GLY A 35 -14.67 -6.03 8.40
CA GLY A 35 -15.23 -5.45 7.18
C GLY A 35 -14.20 -4.76 6.28
N ILE A 36 -12.91 -4.80 6.62
CA ILE A 36 -11.83 -4.13 5.88
C ILE A 36 -11.17 -5.13 4.93
N LYS A 37 -11.21 -4.83 3.63
CA LYS A 37 -10.59 -5.62 2.56
C LYS A 37 -9.06 -5.47 2.56
N GLY A 38 -8.56 -4.30 2.93
CA GLY A 38 -7.13 -4.00 3.06
C GLY A 38 -6.90 -2.52 3.29
N VAL A 39 -5.64 -2.12 3.32
CA VAL A 39 -5.22 -0.72 3.45
C VAL A 39 -4.40 -0.29 2.25
N TYR A 40 -4.43 0.98 1.90
CA TYR A 40 -3.56 1.57 0.90
C TYR A 40 -2.87 2.82 1.44
N LEU A 41 -1.63 3.04 1.00
CA LEU A 41 -0.86 4.24 1.26
C LEU A 41 -0.82 5.08 -0.01
N GLY A 42 -1.43 6.26 0.03
CA GLY A 42 -1.24 7.29 -1.00
C GLY A 42 0.21 7.79 -0.96
N CYS A 43 0.85 7.87 -2.12
CA CYS A 43 2.26 8.19 -2.22
C CYS A 43 2.65 8.80 -3.58
N LYS A 44 3.89 9.30 -3.64
CA LYS A 44 4.56 9.72 -4.87
C LYS A 44 5.98 9.12 -4.93
N PRO A 45 6.28 8.27 -5.93
CA PRO A 45 7.64 7.81 -6.18
C PRO A 45 8.57 8.97 -6.52
N THR A 46 9.76 8.98 -5.94
CA THR A 46 10.82 9.96 -6.24
C THR A 46 12.16 9.25 -6.41
N ASP A 47 13.13 9.93 -7.04
CA ASP A 47 14.48 9.39 -7.19
C ASP A 47 15.22 9.21 -5.86
N GLU A 48 14.83 9.98 -4.84
CA GLU A 48 15.35 9.90 -3.48
C GLU A 48 14.58 8.92 -2.58
N GLY A 49 13.39 8.47 -3.00
CA GLY A 49 12.59 7.54 -2.23
C GLY A 49 11.10 7.64 -2.52
N MET A 50 10.35 8.08 -1.51
CA MET A 50 8.89 8.14 -1.54
C MET A 50 8.41 9.31 -0.69
N ILE A 51 7.58 10.16 -1.28
CA ILE A 51 6.77 11.10 -0.51
C ILE A 51 5.49 10.37 -0.11
N ARG A 52 5.17 10.36 1.19
CA ARG A 52 3.98 9.70 1.75
C ARG A 52 2.87 10.73 1.94
N CYS A 53 1.63 10.31 1.68
CA CYS A 53 0.43 11.05 2.08
C CYS A 53 -0.16 10.36 3.32
N CYS A 54 -1.23 9.58 3.15
CA CYS A 54 -1.97 8.96 4.24
C CYS A 54 -2.21 7.46 3.99
N TRP A 55 -2.33 6.71 5.09
CA TRP A 55 -2.90 5.37 5.07
C TRP A 55 -4.42 5.47 5.13
N GLU A 56 -5.10 4.78 4.23
CA GLU A 56 -6.54 4.65 4.20
C GLU A 56 -6.95 3.18 4.12
N PHE A 57 -8.16 2.87 4.59
CA PHE A 57 -8.72 1.54 4.53
C PHE A 57 -9.71 1.43 3.37
N MET A 58 -9.76 0.24 2.79
CA MET A 58 -10.75 -0.12 1.78
C MET A 58 -11.70 -1.14 2.40
N GLU A 59 -12.98 -0.82 2.40
CA GLU A 59 -14.01 -1.71 2.93
C GLU A 59 -14.36 -2.83 1.94
N VAL A 60 -14.86 -3.94 2.47
CA VAL A 60 -15.43 -5.03 1.67
C VAL A 60 -16.68 -4.50 0.98
N GLY A 61 -16.73 -4.60 -0.36
CA GLY A 61 -17.84 -4.10 -1.17
C GLY A 61 -17.64 -2.68 -1.71
N GLN A 62 -16.69 -1.91 -1.16
CA GLN A 62 -16.35 -0.58 -1.66
C GLN A 62 -15.70 -0.67 -3.05
N LYS A 63 -16.19 0.16 -3.97
CA LYS A 63 -15.61 0.32 -5.32
C LYS A 63 -14.64 1.51 -5.34
N VAL A 64 -13.44 1.31 -4.79
CA VAL A 64 -12.33 2.28 -4.93
C VAL A 64 -11.48 1.90 -6.15
N SER A 65 -11.28 2.84 -7.07
CA SER A 65 -10.32 2.70 -8.15
C SER A 65 -8.99 3.29 -7.71
N LEU A 66 -7.98 2.45 -7.44
CA LEU A 66 -6.61 2.90 -7.19
C LEU A 66 -5.84 3.20 -8.49
N GLY A 67 -6.49 3.10 -9.65
CA GLY A 67 -5.87 3.23 -10.96
C GLY A 67 -5.29 1.92 -11.50
N LYS A 68 -4.34 2.05 -12.43
CA LYS A 68 -3.72 0.93 -13.13
C LYS A 68 -2.68 0.26 -12.25
N ARG A 69 -2.61 -1.08 -12.30
CA ARG A 69 -1.58 -1.83 -11.59
C ARG A 69 -0.22 -1.61 -12.26
N MET A 70 0.77 -1.24 -11.46
CA MET A 70 2.12 -0.94 -11.93
C MET A 70 3.13 -2.02 -11.51
N ALA A 71 4.16 -2.19 -12.33
CA ALA A 71 5.31 -3.02 -11.97
C ALA A 71 6.27 -2.20 -11.10
N LEU A 72 6.72 -2.74 -9.98
CA LEU A 72 7.69 -2.03 -9.12
C LEU A 72 9.01 -1.72 -9.86
N SER A 73 9.38 -2.53 -10.86
CA SER A 73 10.57 -2.28 -11.68
C SER A 73 10.48 -1.01 -12.52
N SER A 74 9.29 -0.45 -12.75
CA SER A 74 9.10 0.78 -13.53
C SER A 74 9.24 2.06 -12.69
N THR A 75 9.52 1.97 -11.40
CA THR A 75 9.70 3.13 -10.51
C THR A 75 11.17 3.37 -10.17
N PRO A 76 11.56 4.57 -9.69
CA PRO A 76 12.93 4.85 -9.26
C PRO A 76 13.45 3.87 -8.20
N LYS A 77 14.76 3.62 -8.18
CA LYS A 77 15.39 2.59 -7.31
C LYS A 77 15.16 2.86 -5.83
N ALA A 78 15.24 4.11 -5.38
CA ALA A 78 15.01 4.47 -3.98
C ALA A 78 13.56 4.17 -3.55
N PHE A 79 12.57 4.46 -4.40
CA PHE A 79 11.19 4.04 -4.16
C PHE A 79 11.07 2.51 -4.01
N GLN A 80 11.76 1.75 -4.85
CA GLN A 80 11.73 0.27 -4.76
C GLN A 80 12.23 -0.23 -3.41
N VAL A 81 13.24 0.43 -2.83
CA VAL A 81 13.75 0.11 -1.49
C VAL A 81 12.70 0.40 -0.43
N ALA A 82 12.06 1.57 -0.48
CA ALA A 82 10.98 1.94 0.44
C ALA A 82 9.79 0.97 0.36
N PHE A 83 9.32 0.65 -0.86
CA PHE A 83 8.26 -0.33 -1.09
C PHE A 83 8.60 -1.69 -0.51
N ARG A 84 9.81 -2.21 -0.75
CA ARG A 84 10.24 -3.52 -0.24
C ARG A 84 10.34 -3.56 1.28
N LYS A 85 10.65 -2.44 1.93
CA LYS A 85 10.59 -2.34 3.40
C LYS A 85 9.16 -2.52 3.90
N ILE A 86 8.20 -1.81 3.30
CA ILE A 86 6.76 -1.96 3.62
C ILE A 86 6.33 -3.41 3.41
N GLU A 87 6.64 -3.97 2.24
CA GLU A 87 6.27 -5.34 1.89
C GLU A 87 6.84 -6.35 2.88
N ARG A 88 8.10 -6.22 3.28
CA ARG A 88 8.73 -7.12 4.26
C ARG A 88 8.02 -7.09 5.60
N VAL A 89 7.74 -5.89 6.14
CA VAL A 89 7.08 -5.74 7.44
C VAL A 89 5.65 -6.29 7.39
N TYR A 90 4.90 -5.97 6.34
CA TYR A 90 3.56 -6.48 6.13
C TYR A 90 3.53 -8.01 5.98
N GLN A 91 4.42 -8.59 5.18
CA GLN A 91 4.50 -10.05 4.99
C GLN A 91 4.86 -10.75 6.29
N HIS A 92 5.74 -10.16 7.10
CA HIS A 92 6.07 -10.68 8.43
C HIS A 92 4.85 -10.66 9.36
N ALA A 93 4.11 -9.54 9.40
CA ALA A 93 2.87 -9.43 10.17
C ALA A 93 1.84 -10.47 9.75
N CYS A 94 1.66 -10.68 8.44
CA CYS A 94 0.75 -11.71 7.92
C CYS A 94 1.17 -13.15 8.26
N LYS A 95 2.48 -13.39 8.40
CA LYS A 95 3.03 -14.73 8.66
C LYS A 95 2.96 -15.10 10.14
N VAL A 96 3.41 -14.20 11.01
CA VAL A 96 3.52 -14.44 12.46
C VAL A 96 2.22 -14.13 13.19
N ASP A 97 1.50 -13.12 12.69
CA ASP A 97 0.13 -12.84 13.09
C ASP A 97 -0.07 -12.50 14.57
N THR A 98 0.86 -11.74 15.13
CA THR A 98 0.82 -11.25 16.52
C THR A 98 0.52 -9.76 16.57
N LEU A 99 -0.04 -9.30 17.69
CA LEU A 99 -0.27 -7.86 17.94
C LEU A 99 1.01 -7.03 17.77
N GLU A 100 2.16 -7.57 18.21
CA GLU A 100 3.45 -6.91 18.04
C GLU A 100 3.83 -6.72 16.56
N ALA A 101 3.64 -7.75 15.73
CA ALA A 101 3.98 -7.68 14.32
C ALA A 101 3.05 -6.74 13.55
N TRP A 102 1.74 -6.77 13.86
CA TRP A 102 0.77 -5.81 13.32
C TRP A 102 1.05 -4.37 13.80
N GLY A 103 1.45 -4.19 15.06
CA GLY A 103 1.87 -2.88 15.58
C GLY A 103 3.15 -2.35 14.93
N LYS A 104 4.07 -3.22 14.49
CA LYS A 104 5.21 -2.82 13.65
C LYS A 104 4.74 -2.33 12.28
N PHE A 105 3.79 -3.02 11.64
CA PHE A 105 3.24 -2.61 10.35
C PHE A 105 2.50 -1.26 10.43
N GLN A 106 1.74 -1.00 11.50
CA GLN A 106 1.05 0.28 11.70
C GLN A 106 1.99 1.49 11.83
N ARG A 107 3.26 1.27 12.18
CA ARG A 107 4.28 2.33 12.32
C ARG A 107 5.12 2.54 11.06
N VAL A 108 4.81 1.84 9.97
CA VAL A 108 5.48 1.97 8.67
C VAL A 108 4.93 3.16 7.90
#